data_AF-E9JC97-F1
#
_entry.id   AF-E9JC97-F1
#
_cell.length_a   1.000
_cell.length_b   1.000
_cell.length_c   1.000
_cell.angle_alpha   90.00
_cell.angle_beta   90.00
_cell.angle_gamma   90.00
#
_symmetry.space_group_name_H-M   'P 1'
#
loop_
_entity.id
_entity.type
_entity.pdbx_description
1 polymer ?
#
loop_
_entity_poly.entity_id
_entity_poly.type
_entity_poly.pdbx_seq_one_letter_code
_entity_poly.pdbx_strand_id
1 'polypeptide(L)'
;MDFQKFRGDKNQQLQSQNVNINTIKQLTLFDGVSSYTLYVSNQIYERAIKDLSFATTLLHQHKTIITKQASHCLSTNDTLNNSNASVQKENNLNLSNSRTQWTTEQIRLLLHLYEKHCTALDNSEISNRTFWRYLNEGLKNKGHNFTVEQCKTKINNMKKMYKDIKDHNAQSGNDRKTCEHYEIMDNLFSKKPWIKPLSVAGSDIPLGNEIEEDEKPLKRQKVSPSKRTPSNDKDFIEAYKMHKQLQREATEDYRNKKLNILKQIADSTK
;
A
#
# COMPACT_ATOMS: atom_id res chain seq x y z
N MET A 1 14.50 19.63 -76.54
CA MET A 1 14.75 19.53 -75.10
C MET A 1 13.43 19.82 -74.39
N ASP A 2 12.86 19.01 -73.52
CA ASP A 2 13.01 17.59 -73.18
C ASP A 2 11.78 17.20 -72.35
N PHE A 3 11.47 15.91 -72.35
CA PHE A 3 10.44 15.26 -71.53
C PHE A 3 10.85 15.17 -70.05
N GLN A 4 9.90 15.18 -69.10
CA GLN A 4 9.55 14.04 -68.21
C GLN A 4 8.75 14.44 -66.94
N LYS A 5 7.86 13.50 -66.56
CA LYS A 5 6.96 13.40 -65.38
C LYS A 5 7.70 13.46 -64.03
N PHE A 6 6.99 13.75 -62.93
CA PHE A 6 6.70 12.78 -61.84
C PHE A 6 5.66 13.31 -60.83
N ARG A 7 4.65 12.48 -60.52
CA ARG A 7 3.81 12.59 -59.32
C ARG A 7 4.64 12.31 -58.07
N GLY A 8 4.30 12.95 -56.95
CA GLY A 8 4.76 12.57 -55.63
C GLY A 8 3.97 13.25 -54.51
N ASP A 9 2.92 12.58 -54.03
CA ASP A 9 2.32 12.83 -52.72
C ASP A 9 3.40 12.74 -51.64
N LYS A 10 3.55 13.77 -50.79
CA LYS A 10 3.88 13.60 -49.37
C LYS A 10 3.24 14.72 -48.54
N ASN A 11 2.17 14.33 -47.85
CA ASN A 11 1.69 14.90 -46.60
C ASN A 11 2.82 15.57 -45.79
N GLN A 12 2.83 16.90 -45.74
CA GLN A 12 3.50 17.61 -44.67
C GLN A 12 2.58 17.61 -43.45
N GLN A 13 2.84 16.62 -42.61
CA GLN A 13 2.44 16.48 -41.22
C GLN A 13 2.04 17.81 -40.55
N LEU A 14 0.76 17.87 -40.20
CA LEU A 14 0.27 18.53 -39.00
C LEU A 14 1.13 18.07 -37.82
N GLN A 15 2.13 18.86 -37.43
CA GLN A 15 2.69 18.79 -36.08
C GLN A 15 1.78 19.62 -35.17
N SER A 16 0.59 19.08 -34.92
CA SER A 16 -0.09 19.36 -33.66
C SER A 16 0.83 18.82 -32.58
N GLN A 17 1.61 19.71 -31.97
CA GLN A 17 2.40 19.36 -30.79
C GLN A 17 1.42 18.78 -29.77
N ASN A 18 1.60 17.50 -29.45
CA ASN A 18 1.03 16.87 -28.28
C ASN A 18 1.59 17.59 -27.05
N VAL A 19 0.95 18.69 -26.67
CA VAL A 19 1.20 19.35 -25.39
C VAL A 19 0.81 18.31 -24.35
N ASN A 20 1.81 17.74 -23.70
CA ASN A 20 1.64 16.79 -22.61
C ASN A 20 0.76 17.44 -21.53
N ILE A 21 -0.54 17.10 -21.58
CA ILE A 21 -1.62 17.65 -20.75
C ILE A 21 -1.42 17.40 -19.24
N ASN A 22 -0.40 16.62 -18.87
CA ASN A 22 -0.04 16.30 -17.49
C ASN A 22 1.26 17.00 -17.03
N THR A 23 1.72 18.05 -17.71
CA THR A 23 2.89 18.80 -17.25
C THR A 23 2.50 19.59 -15.98
N ILE A 24 3.02 19.16 -14.83
CA ILE A 24 2.86 19.83 -13.55
C ILE A 24 3.97 20.88 -13.40
N LYS A 25 3.61 22.10 -13.03
CA LYS A 25 4.51 23.23 -12.76
C LYS A 25 4.39 23.67 -11.31
N GLN A 26 5.51 24.13 -10.75
CA GLN A 26 5.56 24.73 -9.43
C GLN A 26 5.13 26.20 -9.50
N LEU A 27 4.17 26.59 -8.68
CA LEU A 27 3.67 27.96 -8.54
C LEU A 27 3.88 28.43 -7.11
N THR A 28 4.56 29.55 -6.92
CA THR A 28 4.75 30.17 -5.60
C THR A 28 3.87 31.41 -5.49
N LEU A 29 2.95 31.42 -4.53
CA LEU A 29 2.04 32.53 -4.25
C LEU A 29 2.36 33.12 -2.88
N PHE A 30 2.24 34.44 -2.74
CA PHE A 30 2.56 35.17 -1.53
C PHE A 30 1.35 36.00 -1.06
N ASP A 31 1.02 35.92 0.22
CA ASP A 31 -0.13 36.64 0.81
C ASP A 31 0.26 37.84 1.69
N GLY A 32 1.53 38.22 1.70
CA GLY A 32 2.06 39.28 2.57
C GLY A 32 2.74 38.76 3.84
N VAL A 33 2.45 37.52 4.27
CA VAL A 33 2.94 36.94 5.53
C VAL A 33 3.72 35.65 5.29
N SER A 34 3.32 34.84 4.33
CA SER A 34 3.93 33.55 4.03
C SER A 34 3.89 33.24 2.54
N SER A 35 4.90 32.51 2.06
CA SER A 35 4.93 31.99 0.70
C SER A 35 4.36 30.57 0.68
N TYR A 36 3.55 30.28 -0.34
CA TYR A 36 2.88 28.99 -0.52
C TYR A 36 3.28 28.43 -1.87
N THR A 37 3.83 27.20 -1.85
CA THR A 37 4.24 26.49 -3.06
C THR A 37 3.18 25.46 -3.44
N LEU A 38 2.63 25.56 -4.64
CA LEU A 38 1.61 24.65 -5.18
C LEU A 38 2.16 23.96 -6.44
N TYR A 39 1.83 22.67 -6.60
CA TYR A 39 2.10 21.91 -7.82
C TYR A 39 0.82 21.80 -8.63
N VAL A 40 0.73 22.56 -9.73
CA VAL A 40 -0.49 22.71 -10.53
C VAL A 40 -0.26 22.33 -11.98
N SER A 41 -1.32 22.00 -12.73
CA SER A 41 -1.17 21.71 -14.16
C SER A 41 -0.72 22.96 -14.93
N ASN A 42 -0.08 22.77 -16.07
CA ASN A 42 0.39 23.86 -16.93
C ASN A 42 -0.71 24.89 -17.26
N GLN A 43 -1.96 24.44 -17.49
CA GLN A 43 -3.08 25.33 -17.76
C GLN A 43 -3.43 26.25 -16.58
N ILE A 44 -3.40 25.70 -15.36
CA ILE A 44 -3.68 26.45 -14.13
C ILE A 44 -2.55 27.44 -13.84
N TYR A 45 -1.30 27.02 -14.05
CA TYR A 45 -0.12 27.88 -13.91
C TYR A 45 -0.20 29.11 -14.80
N GLU A 46 -0.41 28.91 -16.11
CA GLU A 46 -0.49 30.02 -17.08
C GLU A 46 -1.67 30.96 -16.80
N ARG A 47 -2.80 30.41 -16.32
CA ARG A 47 -3.96 31.22 -15.93
C ARG A 47 -3.70 32.03 -14.66
N ALA A 48 -3.07 31.44 -13.64
CA ALA A 48 -2.75 32.11 -12.39
C ALA A 48 -1.73 33.25 -12.55
N ILE A 49 -0.84 33.17 -13.54
CA ILE A 49 0.08 34.29 -13.83
C ILE A 49 -0.66 35.48 -14.45
N LYS A 50 -1.66 35.21 -15.28
CA LYS A 50 -2.39 36.25 -16.04
C LYS A 50 -3.55 36.86 -15.26
N ASP A 51 -4.21 36.06 -14.42
CA ASP A 51 -5.42 36.44 -13.70
C ASP A 51 -5.17 36.44 -12.18
N LEU A 52 -5.05 37.65 -11.64
CA LEU A 52 -4.83 37.87 -10.21
C LEU A 52 -5.98 37.36 -9.34
N SER A 53 -7.22 37.50 -9.80
CA SER A 53 -8.41 37.05 -9.06
C SER A 53 -8.49 35.53 -8.96
N PHE A 54 -8.03 34.85 -10.01
CA PHE A 54 -7.89 33.41 -10.03
C PHE A 54 -6.76 32.94 -9.09
N ALA A 55 -5.60 33.62 -9.09
CA ALA A 55 -4.49 33.30 -8.20
C ALA A 55 -4.85 33.44 -6.71
N THR A 56 -5.58 34.48 -6.33
CA THR A 56 -6.05 34.68 -4.94
C THR A 56 -7.07 33.63 -4.53
N THR A 57 -8.01 33.28 -5.43
CA THR A 57 -8.98 32.21 -5.20
C THR A 57 -8.29 30.86 -4.99
N LEU A 58 -7.31 30.55 -5.85
CA LEU A 58 -6.52 29.32 -5.77
C LEU A 58 -5.75 29.23 -4.45
N LEU A 59 -5.16 30.34 -4.00
CA LEU A 59 -4.46 30.40 -2.71
C LEU A 59 -5.42 30.21 -1.53
N HIS A 60 -6.60 30.84 -1.56
CA HIS A 60 -7.61 30.69 -0.52
C HIS A 60 -8.11 29.23 -0.44
N GLN A 61 -8.38 28.59 -1.58
CA GLN A 61 -8.73 27.17 -1.63
C GLN A 61 -7.63 26.27 -1.04
N HIS A 62 -6.37 26.55 -1.35
CA HIS A 62 -5.25 25.78 -0.80
C HIS A 62 -5.17 25.91 0.73
N LYS A 63 -5.36 27.12 1.27
CA LYS A 63 -5.41 27.34 2.73
C LYS A 63 -6.55 26.58 3.40
N THR A 64 -7.76 26.62 2.83
CA THR A 64 -8.92 25.93 3.41
C THR A 64 -8.73 24.41 3.43
N ILE A 65 -8.09 23.84 2.41
CA ILE A 65 -7.72 22.42 2.38
C ILE A 65 -6.74 22.08 3.50
N ILE A 66 -5.68 22.88 3.68
CA ILE A 66 -4.69 22.67 4.75
C ILE A 66 -5.36 22.73 6.13
N THR A 67 -6.21 23.74 6.38
CA THR A 67 -6.91 23.88 7.65
C THR A 67 -7.84 22.68 7.92
N LYS A 68 -8.55 22.20 6.90
CA LYS A 68 -9.43 21.02 7.00
C LYS A 68 -8.66 19.73 7.28
N GLN A 69 -7.45 19.61 6.73
CA GLN A 69 -6.57 18.47 7.05
C GLN A 69 -6.06 18.55 8.48
N ALA A 70 -5.69 19.74 8.97
CA ALA A 70 -5.23 19.95 10.33
C ALA A 70 -6.30 19.62 11.39
N SER A 71 -7.58 19.99 11.15
CA SER A 71 -8.67 19.65 12.06
C SER A 71 -8.97 18.15 12.13
N HIS A 72 -8.70 17.39 11.07
CA HIS A 72 -8.82 15.93 11.08
C HIS A 72 -7.70 15.21 11.84
N CYS A 73 -6.57 15.88 12.11
CA CYS A 73 -5.42 15.30 12.81
C CYS A 73 -5.48 15.46 14.34
N LEU A 74 -6.44 16.23 14.86
CA LEU A 74 -6.69 16.39 16.30
C LEU A 74 -7.92 15.58 16.71
N SER A 75 -7.76 14.25 16.84
CA SER A 75 -8.71 13.42 17.58
C SER A 75 -8.00 12.19 18.17
N THR A 76 -7.29 12.44 19.27
CA THR A 76 -7.22 11.49 20.38
C THR A 76 -7.60 12.27 21.62
N ASN A 77 -8.90 12.30 21.90
CA ASN A 77 -9.45 12.39 23.25
C ASN A 77 -10.86 11.82 23.17
N ASP A 78 -11.05 10.72 23.89
CA ASP A 78 -12.32 10.09 24.17
C ASP A 78 -13.36 11.13 24.62
N THR A 79 -14.57 11.07 24.08
CA THR A 79 -15.83 11.19 24.83
C THR A 79 -16.99 10.75 23.93
N LEU A 80 -17.78 9.83 24.48
CA LEU A 80 -19.05 9.30 23.97
C LEU A 80 -20.02 10.43 23.58
N ASN A 81 -20.70 10.31 22.44
CA ASN A 81 -22.16 10.37 22.43
C ASN A 81 -22.79 9.94 21.09
N ASN A 82 -23.72 9.01 21.23
CA ASN A 82 -24.64 8.51 20.23
C ASN A 82 -25.80 9.50 20.04
N SER A 83 -26.18 9.79 18.80
CA SER A 83 -27.54 10.23 18.44
C SER A 83 -27.80 9.99 16.96
N ASN A 84 -28.80 9.14 16.70
CA ASN A 84 -29.36 8.84 15.39
C ASN A 84 -30.02 10.08 14.77
N ALA A 85 -29.85 10.29 13.46
CA ALA A 85 -30.86 10.94 12.64
C ALA A 85 -30.70 10.53 11.15
N SER A 86 -31.83 10.16 10.58
CA SER A 86 -32.06 9.52 9.30
C SER A 86 -32.33 10.50 8.15
N VAL A 87 -31.96 10.06 6.94
CA VAL A 87 -32.73 10.16 5.66
C VAL A 87 -32.59 11.42 4.74
N GLN A 88 -31.98 11.11 3.58
CA GLN A 88 -32.33 11.42 2.17
C GLN A 88 -31.90 12.72 1.43
N LYS A 89 -31.25 12.46 0.26
CA LYS A 89 -31.42 13.08 -1.08
C LYS A 89 -30.88 14.54 -1.25
N GLU A 90 -30.14 14.96 -2.28
CA GLU A 90 -29.92 14.53 -3.68
C GLU A 90 -28.56 15.04 -4.22
N ASN A 91 -28.09 14.41 -5.30
CA ASN A 91 -27.32 14.95 -6.42
C ASN A 91 -26.22 16.01 -6.14
N ASN A 92 -24.96 15.59 -6.16
CA ASN A 92 -23.89 16.41 -6.72
C ASN A 92 -22.70 15.56 -7.20
N LEU A 93 -22.45 15.60 -8.51
CA LEU A 93 -21.20 15.17 -9.15
C LEU A 93 -20.06 16.01 -8.58
N ASN A 94 -19.41 15.53 -7.53
CA ASN A 94 -18.25 16.18 -6.93
C ASN A 94 -17.03 15.28 -7.04
N LEU A 95 -16.18 15.62 -8.01
CA LEU A 95 -14.85 15.06 -8.26
C LEU A 95 -13.85 15.54 -7.19
N SER A 96 -14.08 15.15 -5.95
CA SER A 96 -13.24 15.54 -4.81
C SER A 96 -12.92 14.32 -3.94
N ASN A 97 -11.70 13.80 -4.09
CA ASN A 97 -11.03 12.85 -3.18
C ASN A 97 -11.97 11.83 -2.48
N SER A 98 -12.85 11.21 -3.25
CA SER A 98 -13.77 10.21 -2.72
C SER A 98 -12.96 8.96 -2.43
N ARG A 99 -12.88 8.59 -1.15
CA ARG A 99 -12.53 7.23 -0.76
C ARG A 99 -13.42 6.31 -1.57
N THR A 100 -12.84 5.64 -2.56
CA THR A 100 -13.55 4.75 -3.50
C THR A 100 -14.48 3.84 -2.70
N GLN A 101 -15.79 4.07 -2.76
CA GLN A 101 -16.76 3.29 -2.01
C GLN A 101 -17.01 1.99 -2.77
N TRP A 102 -16.73 0.86 -2.12
CA TRP A 102 -16.93 -0.47 -2.69
C TRP A 102 -18.23 -1.03 -2.15
N THR A 103 -19.15 -1.38 -3.03
CA THR A 103 -20.39 -2.09 -2.67
C THR A 103 -20.12 -3.57 -2.44
N THR A 104 -20.99 -4.24 -1.69
CA THR A 104 -20.92 -5.69 -1.43
C THR A 104 -20.82 -6.51 -2.72
N GLU A 105 -21.60 -6.15 -3.74
CA GLU A 105 -21.57 -6.80 -5.06
C GLU A 105 -20.21 -6.64 -5.77
N GLN A 106 -19.62 -5.44 -5.74
CA GLN A 106 -18.31 -5.19 -6.34
C GLN A 106 -17.21 -5.99 -5.63
N ILE A 107 -17.29 -6.08 -4.30
CA ILE A 107 -16.32 -6.83 -3.49
C ILE A 107 -16.45 -8.33 -3.75
N ARG A 108 -17.68 -8.84 -3.80
CA ARG A 108 -17.96 -10.25 -4.11
C ARG A 108 -17.41 -10.63 -5.48
N LEU A 109 -17.67 -9.81 -6.49
CA LEU A 109 -17.15 -10.02 -7.83
C LEU A 109 -15.61 -9.96 -7.87
N LEU A 110 -15.00 -8.99 -7.19
CA LEU A 110 -13.55 -8.87 -7.11
C LEU A 110 -12.91 -10.11 -6.47
N LEU A 111 -13.47 -10.63 -5.38
CA LEU A 111 -13.00 -11.86 -4.74
C LEU A 111 -13.17 -13.10 -5.63
N HIS A 112 -14.30 -13.20 -6.34
CA HIS A 112 -14.53 -14.30 -7.27
C HIS A 112 -13.53 -14.30 -8.44
N LEU A 113 -13.25 -13.13 -9.02
CA LEU A 113 -12.23 -12.99 -10.06
C LEU A 113 -10.82 -13.31 -9.53
N TYR A 114 -10.54 -12.90 -8.29
CA TYR A 114 -9.29 -13.25 -7.63
C TYR A 114 -9.14 -14.77 -7.50
N GLU A 115 -10.16 -15.46 -6.98
CA GLU A 115 -10.17 -16.92 -6.84
C GLU A 115 -9.88 -17.62 -8.16
N LYS A 116 -10.58 -17.22 -9.22
CA LYS A 116 -10.43 -17.80 -10.56
C LYS A 116 -9.00 -17.70 -11.11
N HIS A 117 -8.30 -16.61 -10.86
CA HIS A 117 -6.99 -16.35 -11.48
C HIS A 117 -5.79 -16.56 -10.54
N CYS A 118 -6.01 -16.76 -9.24
CA CYS A 118 -4.91 -16.89 -8.28
C CYS A 118 -4.09 -18.17 -8.43
N THR A 119 -4.70 -19.27 -8.88
CA THR A 119 -4.00 -20.54 -9.14
C THR A 119 -2.98 -20.41 -10.27
N ALA A 120 -3.36 -19.73 -11.36
CA ALA A 120 -2.46 -19.44 -12.47
C ALA A 120 -1.29 -18.53 -12.03
N LEU A 121 -1.51 -17.64 -11.07
CA LEU A 121 -0.45 -16.82 -10.48
C LEU A 121 0.49 -17.68 -9.61
N ASP A 122 -0.06 -18.56 -8.76
CA ASP A 122 0.72 -19.43 -7.88
C ASP A 122 1.56 -20.44 -8.70
N ASN A 123 1.05 -20.93 -9.82
CA ASN A 123 1.76 -21.79 -10.77
C ASN A 123 2.75 -21.02 -11.68
N SER A 124 2.86 -19.70 -11.52
CA SER A 124 3.68 -18.84 -12.39
C SER A 124 3.32 -18.87 -13.88
N GLU A 125 2.10 -19.28 -14.24
CA GLU A 125 1.60 -19.30 -15.62
C GLU A 125 1.36 -17.88 -16.15
N ILE A 126 0.96 -16.97 -15.27
CA ILE A 126 0.73 -15.56 -15.59
C ILE A 126 1.58 -14.64 -14.73
N SER A 127 2.04 -13.54 -15.33
CA SER A 127 2.75 -12.51 -14.58
C SER A 127 1.81 -11.75 -13.64
N ASN A 128 2.35 -11.26 -12.53
CA ASN A 128 1.63 -10.45 -11.54
C ASN A 128 0.92 -9.24 -12.20
N ARG A 129 1.58 -8.56 -13.15
CA ARG A 129 0.99 -7.47 -13.95
C ARG A 129 -0.26 -7.94 -14.72
N THR A 130 -0.17 -9.10 -15.35
CA THR A 130 -1.26 -9.65 -16.16
C THR A 130 -2.44 -10.10 -15.30
N PHE A 131 -2.15 -10.69 -14.13
CA PHE A 131 -3.15 -11.05 -13.13
C PHE A 131 -4.01 -9.85 -12.73
N TRP A 132 -3.40 -8.74 -12.33
CA TRP A 132 -4.17 -7.56 -11.92
C TRP A 132 -4.95 -6.91 -13.08
N ARG A 133 -4.42 -6.99 -14.30
CA ARG A 133 -5.14 -6.55 -15.49
C ARG A 133 -6.40 -7.39 -15.70
N TYR A 134 -6.33 -8.72 -15.58
CA TYR A 134 -7.51 -9.58 -15.73
C TYR A 134 -8.58 -9.31 -14.67
N LEU A 135 -8.19 -9.09 -13.41
CA LEU A 135 -9.13 -8.69 -12.36
C LEU A 135 -9.83 -7.37 -12.71
N ASN A 136 -9.06 -6.39 -13.18
CA ASN A 136 -9.60 -5.08 -13.53
C ASN A 136 -10.55 -5.13 -14.74
N GLU A 137 -10.16 -5.85 -15.80
CA GLU A 137 -11.00 -6.04 -16.99
C GLU A 137 -12.27 -6.84 -16.66
N GLY A 138 -12.18 -7.86 -15.79
CA GLY A 138 -13.35 -8.59 -15.31
C GLY A 138 -14.36 -7.71 -14.57
N LEU A 139 -13.89 -6.75 -13.78
CA LEU A 139 -14.74 -5.74 -13.11
C LEU A 139 -15.36 -4.77 -14.12
N LYS A 140 -14.58 -4.26 -15.08
CA LYS A 140 -15.07 -3.35 -16.14
C LYS A 140 -16.14 -4.01 -17.00
N ASN A 141 -15.95 -5.27 -17.36
CA ASN A 141 -16.91 -6.04 -18.15
C ASN A 141 -18.28 -6.20 -17.46
N LYS A 142 -18.32 -6.06 -16.13
CA LYS A 142 -19.56 -6.05 -15.34
C LYS A 142 -20.09 -4.65 -15.07
N GLY A 143 -19.53 -3.63 -15.72
CA GLY A 143 -19.95 -2.23 -15.59
C GLY A 143 -19.33 -1.50 -14.39
N HIS A 144 -18.27 -2.04 -13.78
CA HIS A 144 -17.60 -1.40 -12.64
C HIS A 144 -16.27 -0.78 -13.07
N ASN A 145 -16.21 0.55 -13.02
CA ASN A 145 -15.03 1.32 -13.42
C ASN A 145 -14.10 1.56 -12.24
N PHE A 146 -13.13 0.65 -12.06
CA PHE A 146 -12.01 0.82 -11.14
C PHE A 146 -10.69 0.88 -11.90
N THR A 147 -9.66 1.44 -11.27
CA THR A 147 -8.27 1.31 -11.72
C THR A 147 -7.65 0.03 -11.18
N VAL A 148 -6.57 -0.42 -11.83
CA VAL A 148 -5.80 -1.58 -11.38
C VAL A 148 -5.27 -1.39 -9.96
N GLU A 149 -4.81 -0.18 -9.62
CA GLU A 149 -4.27 0.12 -8.29
C GLU A 149 -5.36 0.13 -7.21
N GLN A 150 -6.58 0.59 -7.53
CA GLN A 150 -7.73 0.48 -6.62
C GLN A 150 -8.07 -0.99 -6.34
N CYS A 151 -8.07 -1.85 -7.36
CA CYS A 151 -8.33 -3.28 -7.20
C CYS A 151 -7.27 -3.94 -6.30
N LYS A 152 -5.99 -3.64 -6.57
CA LYS A 152 -4.86 -4.14 -5.79
C LYS A 152 -4.92 -3.69 -4.34
N THR A 153 -5.12 -2.40 -4.11
CA THR A 153 -5.26 -1.82 -2.76
C THR A 153 -6.42 -2.48 -2.01
N LYS A 154 -7.57 -2.65 -2.67
CA LYS A 154 -8.74 -3.29 -2.04
C LYS A 154 -8.46 -4.74 -1.64
N ILE A 155 -7.89 -5.56 -2.53
CA ILE A 155 -7.50 -6.94 -2.20
C ILE A 155 -6.49 -6.98 -1.05
N ASN A 156 -5.47 -6.12 -1.07
CA ASN A 156 -4.47 -6.09 -0.01
C ASN A 156 -5.08 -5.72 1.35
N ASN A 157 -5.97 -4.74 1.38
CA ASN A 157 -6.69 -4.36 2.59
C ASN A 157 -7.56 -5.50 3.11
N MET A 158 -8.20 -6.26 2.22
CA MET A 158 -9.02 -7.42 2.60
C MET A 158 -8.15 -8.56 3.15
N LYS A 159 -7.01 -8.84 2.52
CA LYS A 159 -6.03 -9.82 3.05
C LYS A 159 -5.55 -9.44 4.45
N LYS A 160 -5.20 -8.16 4.64
CA LYS A 160 -4.77 -7.64 5.94
C LYS A 160 -5.88 -7.78 6.99
N MET A 161 -7.08 -7.27 6.70
CA MET A 161 -8.22 -7.37 7.60
C MET A 161 -8.53 -8.82 7.99
N TYR A 162 -8.52 -9.74 7.03
CA TYR A 162 -8.76 -11.15 7.31
C TYR A 162 -7.68 -11.76 8.19
N LYS A 163 -6.40 -11.42 7.96
CA LYS A 163 -5.28 -11.85 8.81
C LYS A 163 -5.42 -11.29 10.23
N ASP A 164 -5.73 -10.01 10.37
CA ASP A 164 -5.94 -9.34 11.66
C ASP A 164 -7.08 -10.02 12.44
N ILE A 165 -8.20 -10.36 11.78
CA ILE A 165 -9.32 -11.09 12.40
C ILE A 165 -8.89 -12.50 12.83
N LYS A 166 -8.14 -13.23 11.98
CA LYS A 166 -7.67 -14.58 12.31
C LYS A 166 -6.72 -14.57 13.50
N ASP A 167 -5.78 -13.63 13.53
CA ASP A 167 -4.80 -13.52 14.61
C ASP A 167 -5.48 -13.08 15.92
N HIS A 168 -6.42 -12.14 15.85
CA HIS A 168 -7.23 -11.74 17.01
C HIS A 168 -8.03 -12.91 17.59
N ASN A 169 -8.66 -13.71 16.73
CA ASN A 169 -9.50 -14.84 17.15
C ASN A 169 -8.68 -16.06 17.58
N ALA A 170 -7.39 -16.12 17.26
CA ALA A 170 -6.48 -17.17 17.71
C ALA A 170 -5.95 -16.93 19.13
N GLN A 171 -6.01 -15.70 19.62
CA GLN A 171 -5.56 -15.34 20.95
C GLN A 171 -6.62 -15.68 22.00
N SER A 172 -6.21 -16.40 23.06
CA SER A 172 -7.08 -16.76 24.17
C SER A 172 -7.57 -15.52 24.93
N GLY A 173 -8.83 -15.54 25.39
CA GLY A 173 -9.45 -14.44 26.13
C GLY A 173 -10.03 -13.30 25.27
N ASN A 174 -9.88 -13.34 23.95
CA ASN A 174 -10.48 -12.36 23.05
C ASN A 174 -11.91 -12.73 22.62
N ASP A 175 -12.77 -11.73 22.48
CA ASP A 175 -14.07 -11.89 21.83
C ASP A 175 -13.92 -12.18 20.33
N ARG A 176 -14.78 -13.04 19.80
CA ARG A 176 -14.73 -13.41 18.38
C ARG A 176 -15.10 -12.20 17.50
N LYS A 177 -14.19 -11.82 16.60
CA LYS A 177 -14.44 -10.82 15.55
C LYS A 177 -14.78 -11.49 14.22
N THR A 178 -15.64 -10.83 13.45
CA THR A 178 -16.00 -11.22 12.08
C THR A 178 -16.16 -9.97 11.21
N CYS A 179 -16.33 -10.17 9.90
CA CYS A 179 -16.62 -9.10 8.95
C CYS A 179 -17.66 -9.58 7.91
N GLU A 180 -18.27 -8.63 7.21
CA GLU A 180 -19.38 -8.86 6.26
C GLU A 180 -19.05 -9.89 5.16
N HIS A 181 -17.78 -10.03 4.78
CA HIS A 181 -17.34 -10.97 3.73
C HIS A 181 -16.40 -12.06 4.26
N TYR A 182 -16.46 -12.34 5.57
CA TYR A 182 -15.54 -13.24 6.24
C TYR A 182 -15.53 -14.63 5.62
N GLU A 183 -16.70 -15.22 5.36
CA GLU A 183 -16.82 -16.59 4.83
C GLU A 183 -16.15 -16.74 3.46
N ILE A 184 -16.35 -15.77 2.57
CA ILE A 184 -15.75 -15.78 1.23
C ILE A 184 -14.22 -15.65 1.34
N MET A 185 -13.73 -14.75 2.22
CA MET A 185 -12.30 -14.62 2.48
C MET A 185 -11.71 -15.87 3.14
N ASP A 186 -12.46 -16.54 4.01
CA ASP A 186 -12.01 -17.74 4.70
C ASP A 186 -11.82 -18.90 3.72
N ASN A 187 -12.79 -19.11 2.82
CA ASN A 187 -12.68 -20.13 1.79
C ASN A 187 -11.46 -19.91 0.87
N LEU A 188 -11.14 -18.65 0.58
CA LEU A 188 -10.07 -18.29 -0.35
C LEU A 188 -8.67 -18.25 0.28
N PHE A 189 -8.56 -17.74 1.51
CA PHE A 189 -7.28 -17.43 2.14
C PHE A 189 -6.88 -18.40 3.26
N SER A 190 -7.80 -19.15 3.85
CA SER A 190 -7.52 -20.00 5.04
C SER A 190 -6.40 -21.03 4.83
N LYS A 191 -6.24 -21.52 3.60
CA LYS A 191 -5.23 -22.53 3.22
C LYS A 191 -3.89 -21.91 2.80
N LYS A 192 -3.78 -20.59 2.78
CA LYS A 192 -2.59 -19.91 2.28
C LYS A 192 -1.50 -19.83 3.36
N PRO A 193 -0.21 -20.02 3.01
CA PRO A 193 0.88 -20.14 3.97
C PRO A 193 1.14 -18.84 4.76
N TRP A 194 0.73 -17.68 4.26
CA TRP A 194 0.83 -16.40 4.97
C TRP A 194 -0.27 -16.19 6.03
N ILE A 195 -1.28 -17.06 6.09
CA ILE A 195 -2.33 -17.04 7.11
C ILE A 195 -1.97 -18.01 8.23
N LYS A 196 -1.73 -19.27 7.87
CA LYS A 196 -1.26 -20.32 8.79
C LYS A 196 0.21 -20.59 8.50
N PRO A 197 1.16 -20.06 9.30
CA PRO A 197 2.57 -20.35 9.10
C PRO A 197 2.84 -21.84 9.34
N LEU A 198 3.75 -22.42 8.56
CA LEU A 198 4.13 -23.84 8.66
C LEU A 198 4.76 -24.18 10.01
N SER A 199 5.44 -23.21 10.62
CA SER A 199 5.92 -23.29 11.99
C SER A 199 5.79 -21.93 12.65
N VAL A 200 5.37 -21.92 13.91
CA VAL A 200 5.43 -20.76 14.79
C VAL A 200 6.64 -20.98 15.68
N ALA A 201 7.65 -20.13 15.57
CA ALA A 201 8.76 -20.14 16.52
C ALA A 201 8.26 -19.54 17.85
N GLY A 202 7.84 -20.39 18.78
CA GLY A 202 7.51 -19.98 20.13
C GLY A 202 8.78 -19.69 20.94
N SER A 203 8.73 -18.65 21.78
CA SER A 203 9.69 -18.47 22.88
C SER A 203 9.39 -19.40 24.06
N ASP A 204 8.25 -20.07 24.03
CA ASP A 204 7.77 -20.93 25.09
C ASP A 204 8.46 -22.28 24.94
N ILE A 205 9.45 -22.53 25.79
CA ILE A 205 10.02 -23.86 25.99
C ILE A 205 8.97 -24.63 26.79
N PRO A 206 8.29 -25.65 26.22
CA PRO A 206 7.41 -26.48 27.00
C PRO A 206 8.28 -27.31 27.93
N LEU A 207 8.17 -27.07 29.23
CA LEU A 207 8.69 -27.96 30.25
C LEU A 207 7.82 -29.22 30.20
N GLY A 208 8.30 -30.27 29.53
CA GLY A 208 7.87 -31.67 29.56
C GLY A 208 6.36 -31.99 29.61
N ASN A 209 5.83 -32.60 28.55
CA ASN A 209 5.61 -34.06 28.56
C ASN A 209 5.01 -34.55 27.24
N GLU A 210 5.55 -35.71 26.85
CA GLU A 210 4.99 -36.80 26.04
C GLU A 210 4.49 -36.50 24.61
N ILE A 211 5.34 -36.96 23.69
CA ILE A 211 5.10 -37.17 22.27
C ILE A 211 4.24 -38.44 22.14
N GLU A 212 3.06 -38.34 21.54
CA GLU A 212 2.50 -39.45 20.77
C GLU A 212 2.68 -39.12 19.28
N GLU A 213 3.53 -39.92 18.64
CA GLU A 213 3.72 -39.96 17.20
C GLU A 213 2.48 -40.58 16.55
N ASP A 214 1.97 -40.00 15.46
CA ASP A 214 1.67 -40.82 14.29
C ASP A 214 1.50 -40.00 12.98
N GLU A 215 2.02 -40.62 11.91
CA GLU A 215 1.83 -40.35 10.46
C GLU A 215 2.71 -39.30 9.72
N LYS A 216 3.93 -39.76 9.41
CA LYS A 216 4.79 -39.63 8.19
C LYS A 216 4.63 -38.45 7.19
N PRO A 217 5.73 -37.71 6.90
CA PRO A 217 5.86 -36.93 5.67
C PRO A 217 6.53 -37.70 4.52
N LEU A 218 5.93 -37.59 3.33
CA LEU A 218 6.48 -38.05 2.05
C LEU A 218 7.82 -37.38 1.72
N LYS A 219 8.80 -38.20 1.33
CA LYS A 219 10.13 -37.79 0.85
C LYS A 219 10.00 -36.94 -0.42
N ARG A 220 10.46 -35.67 -0.38
CA ARG A 220 10.76 -34.89 -1.60
C ARG A 220 12.26 -34.73 -1.77
N GLN A 221 12.72 -35.04 -2.98
CA GLN A 221 14.12 -35.01 -3.43
C GLN A 221 14.76 -33.63 -3.20
N LYS A 222 15.99 -33.63 -2.69
CA LYS A 222 16.84 -32.45 -2.62
C LYS A 222 17.22 -32.04 -4.03
N VAL A 223 16.64 -30.95 -4.53
CA VAL A 223 17.15 -30.27 -5.72
C VAL A 223 18.30 -29.38 -5.28
N SER A 224 19.51 -29.71 -5.73
CA SER A 224 20.75 -28.98 -5.47
C SER A 224 20.69 -27.56 -6.04
N PRO A 225 21.07 -26.51 -5.28
CA PRO A 225 21.25 -25.18 -5.83
C PRO A 225 22.44 -25.12 -6.79
N SER A 226 22.20 -24.51 -7.94
CA SER A 226 23.15 -24.25 -9.02
C SER A 226 24.41 -23.52 -8.56
N LYS A 227 25.53 -23.93 -9.17
CA LYS A 227 26.92 -23.46 -8.99
C LYS A 227 27.06 -21.93 -8.96
N ARG A 228 27.71 -21.40 -7.92
CA ARG A 228 28.50 -20.16 -7.96
C ARG A 228 29.91 -20.48 -7.49
N THR A 229 30.90 -19.87 -8.13
CA THR A 229 32.33 -20.13 -8.00
C THR A 229 32.86 -19.92 -6.57
N PRO A 230 33.77 -20.78 -6.07
CA PRO A 230 34.26 -20.73 -4.70
C PRO A 230 35.48 -19.82 -4.59
N SER A 231 35.31 -18.64 -3.99
CA SER A 231 36.43 -17.90 -3.39
C SER A 231 35.91 -16.98 -2.29
N ASN A 232 36.33 -17.27 -1.05
CA ASN A 232 36.23 -16.47 0.19
C ASN A 232 34.90 -16.46 0.97
N ASP A 233 34.21 -17.60 1.07
CA ASP A 233 33.02 -17.75 1.93
C ASP A 233 33.32 -17.61 3.44
N LYS A 234 34.52 -17.97 3.91
CA LYS A 234 34.87 -17.89 5.33
C LYS A 234 34.96 -16.44 5.82
N ASP A 235 35.66 -15.60 5.06
CA ASP A 235 35.85 -14.18 5.39
C ASP A 235 34.52 -13.43 5.38
N PHE A 236 33.63 -13.76 4.45
CA PHE A 236 32.29 -13.16 4.41
C PHE A 236 31.43 -13.57 5.60
N ILE A 237 31.45 -14.85 5.98
CA ILE A 237 30.71 -15.36 7.14
C ILE A 237 31.27 -14.74 8.43
N GLU A 238 32.59 -14.58 8.54
CA GLU A 238 33.24 -13.97 9.69
C GLU A 238 32.97 -12.47 9.77
N ALA A 239 33.08 -11.73 8.67
CA ALA A 239 32.70 -10.32 8.60
C ALA A 239 31.22 -10.10 8.96
N TYR A 240 30.33 -10.98 8.51
CA TYR A 240 28.91 -10.93 8.88
C TYR A 240 28.69 -11.17 10.38
N LYS A 241 29.37 -12.16 10.97
CA LYS A 241 29.31 -12.43 12.42
C LYS A 241 29.85 -11.25 13.22
N MET A 242 30.98 -10.68 12.80
CA MET A 242 31.60 -9.52 13.42
C MET A 242 30.68 -8.29 13.36
N HIS A 243 30.08 -8.02 12.20
CA HIS A 243 29.14 -6.91 12.04
C HIS A 243 27.92 -7.05 12.97
N LYS A 244 27.36 -8.27 13.10
CA LYS A 244 26.24 -8.53 14.02
C LYS A 244 26.64 -8.37 15.48
N GLN A 245 27.89 -8.69 15.84
CA GLN A 245 28.40 -8.49 17.19
C GLN A 245 28.58 -7.01 17.52
N LEU A 246 29.15 -6.23 16.60
CA LEU A 246 29.29 -4.77 16.74
C LEU A 246 27.94 -4.07 16.92
N GLN A 247 26.90 -4.50 16.20
CA GLN A 247 25.55 -3.94 16.40
C GLN A 247 25.02 -4.19 17.80
N ARG A 248 25.26 -5.39 18.37
CA ARG A 248 24.84 -5.73 19.74
C ARG A 248 25.60 -4.90 20.77
N GLU A 249 26.91 -4.79 20.61
CA GLU A 249 27.77 -3.98 21.47
C GLU A 249 27.35 -2.51 21.44
N ALA A 250 27.14 -1.92 20.26
CA ALA A 250 26.65 -0.55 20.13
C ALA A 250 25.29 -0.33 20.82
N THR A 251 24.36 -1.31 20.75
CA THR A 251 23.09 -1.22 21.49
C THR A 251 23.28 -1.33 23.00
N GLU A 252 24.24 -2.12 23.45
CA GLU A 252 24.54 -2.31 24.87
C GLU A 252 25.25 -1.08 25.45
N ASP A 253 26.20 -0.50 24.71
CA ASP A 253 26.86 0.77 25.04
C ASP A 253 25.87 1.91 25.15
N TYR A 254 24.90 1.99 24.23
CA TYR A 254 23.83 2.97 24.31
C TYR A 254 22.99 2.78 25.59
N ARG A 255 22.62 1.53 25.92
CA ARG A 255 21.88 1.22 27.16
C ARG A 255 22.69 1.57 28.40
N ASN A 256 23.97 1.22 28.43
CA ASN A 256 24.87 1.50 29.55
C ASN A 256 25.10 3.01 29.73
N LYS A 257 25.31 3.75 28.64
CA LYS A 257 25.43 5.21 28.68
C LYS A 257 24.15 5.86 29.18
N LYS A 258 22.99 5.39 28.72
CA LYS A 258 21.69 5.86 29.19
C LYS A 258 21.50 5.57 30.68
N LEU A 259 21.81 4.36 31.14
CA LEU A 259 21.76 3.98 32.56
C LEU A 259 22.69 4.83 33.42
N ASN A 260 23.90 5.13 32.94
CA ASN A 260 24.85 5.97 33.66
C ASN A 260 24.35 7.43 33.78
N ILE A 261 23.79 7.99 32.70
CA ILE A 261 23.15 9.32 32.74
C ILE A 261 22.00 9.32 33.75
N LEU A 262 21.16 8.28 33.76
CA LEU A 262 20.06 8.17 34.73
C LEU A 262 20.55 8.09 36.17
N LYS A 263 21.65 7.37 36.43
CA LYS A 263 22.30 7.32 37.75
C LYS A 263 22.86 8.68 38.16
N GLN A 264 23.57 9.36 37.27
CA GLN A 264 24.09 10.71 37.53
C GLN A 264 22.99 11.71 37.85
N ILE A 265 21.87 11.66 37.12
CA ILE A 265 20.70 12.50 37.39
C ILE A 265 20.14 12.18 38.78
N ALA A 266 19.98 10.90 39.12
CA ALA A 266 19.46 10.48 40.42
C ALA A 266 20.36 10.92 41.59
N ASP A 267 21.68 10.82 41.42
CA ASP A 267 22.67 11.21 42.43
C ASP A 267 22.82 12.74 42.55
N SER A 268 22.52 13.50 41.50
CA SER A 268 22.56 14.99 41.50
C SER A 268 21.31 15.63 42.14
N THR A 269 20.26 14.85 42.37
CA THR A 269 19.02 15.29 43.03
C THR A 269 19.02 15.05 44.55
N LYS A 270 20.18 14.70 45.13
CA LYS A 270 20.39 14.49 46.56
C LYS A 270 21.31 15.56 47.13
#